data_AF-A0A524NGV4-F1
#
_entry.id   AF-A0A524NGV4-F1
#
_cell.length_a   1.000
_cell.length_b   1.000
_cell.length_c   1.000
_cell.angle_alpha   90.00
_cell.angle_beta   90.00
_cell.angle_gamma   90.00
#
_symmetry.space_group_name_H-M   'P 1'
#
loop_
_entity.id
_entity.type
_entity.pdbx_description
1 polymer ?
#
loop_
_entity_poly.entity_id
_entity_poly.type
_entity_poly.pdbx_seq_one_letter_code
_entity_poly.pdbx_strand_id
1 'polypeptide(L)' 'MMIGKAFRFYYNGFRSMTWGRKLWRIILIKLFIMFAVLRLFFFPDLLKRDFNSDEERANHVLEQITHP' A
#
# COMPACT_ATOMS: atom_id res chain seq x y z
N MET A 1 14.70 -10.34 -30.00
CA MET A 1 14.76 -8.90 -29.64
C MET A 1 13.42 -8.19 -29.96
N MET A 2 12.33 -8.51 -29.24
CA MET A 2 10.99 -7.92 -29.47
C MET A 2 10.44 -7.18 -28.23
N ILE A 3 10.84 -7.60 -27.03
CA ILE A 3 10.40 -7.01 -25.75
C ILE A 3 10.76 -5.52 -25.67
N GLY A 4 11.96 -5.13 -26.12
CA GLY A 4 12.38 -3.72 -26.10
C GLY A 4 11.56 -2.80 -27.03
N LYS A 5 10.97 -3.34 -28.10
CA LYS A 5 10.08 -2.57 -28.99
C LYS A 5 8.69 -2.40 -28.36
N ALA A 6 8.13 -3.48 -27.80
CA ALA A 6 6.86 -3.44 -27.09
C ALA A 6 6.92 -2.49 -25.88
N PHE A 7 8.00 -2.52 -25.09
CA PHE A 7 8.21 -1.60 -23.97
C PHE A 7 8.26 -0.14 -24.42
N ARG A 8 9.05 0.18 -25.46
CA ARG A 8 9.13 1.54 -26.00
C ARG A 8 7.79 2.04 -26.53
N PHE A 9 7.01 1.17 -27.19
CA PHE A 9 5.68 1.54 -27.66
C PHE A 9 4.74 1.91 -26.50
N TYR A 10 4.68 1.08 -25.45
CA TYR A 10 3.86 1.35 -24.27
C TYR A 10 4.32 2.61 -23.53
N TYR A 11 5.63 2.77 -23.33
CA TYR A 11 6.21 3.95 -22.70
C TYR A 11 5.94 5.23 -23.50
N ASN A 12 6.13 5.20 -24.83
CA ASN A 12 5.88 6.34 -25.70
C ASN A 12 4.39 6.69 -25.76
N GLY A 13 3.51 5.69 -25.83
CA GLY A 13 2.05 5.88 -25.76
C GLY A 13 1.62 6.49 -24.43
N PHE A 14 2.13 5.98 -23.31
CA PHE A 14 1.84 6.54 -22.00
C PHE A 14 2.33 7.99 -21.85
N ARG A 15 3.51 8.30 -22.41
CA ARG A 15 4.09 9.65 -22.41
C ARG A 15 3.39 10.61 -23.37
N SER A 16 2.76 10.15 -24.45
CA SER A 16 1.96 11.02 -25.32
C SER A 16 0.54 11.25 -24.76
N MET A 17 0.05 10.41 -23.85
CA MET A 17 -1.29 10.55 -23.24
C MET A 17 -1.38 11.65 -22.16
N THR A 18 -1.89 12.82 -22.52
CA THR A 18 -2.19 13.92 -21.59
C THR A 18 -3.29 13.57 -20.59
N TRP A 19 -4.39 12.95 -21.05
CA TRP A 19 -5.49 12.52 -20.18
C TRP A 19 -5.15 11.26 -19.38
N GLY A 20 -4.46 10.30 -19.98
CA GLY A 20 -4.04 9.06 -19.33
C GLY A 20 -3.14 9.33 -18.10
N ARG A 21 -2.18 10.25 -18.21
CA ARG A 21 -1.35 10.66 -17.05
C ARG A 21 -2.14 11.32 -15.93
N LYS A 22 -3.20 12.08 -16.26
CA LYS A 22 -4.09 12.67 -15.23
C LYS A 22 -4.88 11.56 -14.53
N LEU A 23 -5.45 10.64 -15.29
CA LEU A 23 -6.20 9.50 -14.77
C LEU A 23 -5.33 8.61 -13.87
N TRP A 24 -4.10 8.31 -14.29
CA TRP A 24 -3.16 7.52 -13.50
C TRP A 24 -2.81 8.20 -12.17
N ARG A 25 -2.66 9.53 -12.16
CA ARG A 25 -2.51 10.31 -10.93
C ARG A 25 -3.71 10.15 -10.01
N ILE A 26 -4.93 10.24 -10.55
CA ILE A 26 -6.16 10.04 -9.79
C ILE A 26 -6.20 8.63 -9.20
N ILE A 27 -5.87 7.60 -9.98
CA ILE A 27 -5.82 6.21 -9.51
C ILE A 27 -4.82 6.05 -8.37
N LEU A 28 -3.60 6.58 -8.53
CA LEU A 28 -2.57 6.53 -7.49
C LEU A 28 -3.01 7.23 -6.20
N ILE A 29 -3.64 8.40 -6.31
CA ILE A 29 -4.19 9.12 -5.16
C ILE A 29 -5.28 8.28 -4.50
N LYS A 30 -6.19 7.70 -5.28
CA LYS A 30 -7.28 6.86 -4.75
C LYS A 30 -6.73 5.63 -4.03
N LEU A 31 -5.74 4.96 -4.60
CA LEU A 31 -5.07 3.81 -3.99
C LEU A 31 -4.34 4.20 -2.71
N PHE A 32 -3.65 5.35 -2.70
CA PHE A 32 -3.00 5.86 -1.50
C PHE A 32 -4.01 6.18 -0.40
N ILE A 33 -5.12 6.84 -0.72
CA ILE A 33 -6.19 7.14 0.24
C ILE A 33 -6.81 5.84 0.77
N MET A 34 -7.16 4.89 -0.11
CA MET A 34 -7.69 3.59 0.32
C MET A 34 -6.72 2.87 1.24
N PHE A 35 -5.42 2.85 0.91
CA PHE A 35 -4.40 2.26 1.76
C PHE A 35 -4.26 2.99 3.09
N ALA A 36 -4.26 4.33 3.10
CA ALA A 36 -4.15 5.12 4.32
C ALA A 36 -5.37 4.99 5.23
N VAL A 37 -6.57 4.94 4.67
CA VAL A 37 -7.82 4.68 5.41
C VAL A 37 -7.79 3.26 5.97
N LEU A 38 -7.53 2.24 5.15
CA LEU A 38 -7.42 0.87 5.65
C LEU A 38 -6.35 0.78 6.73
N ARG A 39 -5.19 1.41 6.55
CA ARG A 39 -4.13 1.46 7.55
C ARG A 39 -4.60 2.12 8.84
N LEU A 40 -5.23 3.29 8.78
CA LEU A 40 -5.64 4.02 9.98
C LEU A 40 -6.81 3.35 10.72
N PHE A 41 -7.75 2.74 9.99
CA PHE A 41 -8.96 2.13 10.57
C PHE A 41 -8.78 0.64 10.92
N PHE A 42 -8.01 -0.14 10.16
CA PHE A 42 -7.72 -1.56 10.45
C PHE A 42 -6.42 -1.76 11.21
N PHE A 43 -5.49 -0.81 11.13
CA PHE A 43 -4.29 -0.76 11.95
C PHE A 43 -4.20 0.57 12.72
N PRO A 44 -5.24 0.96 13.49
CA PRO A 44 -5.01 1.93 14.54
C PRO A 44 -3.91 1.36 15.44
N ASP A 45 -3.24 2.19 16.20
CA ASP A 45 -2.22 1.82 17.19
C ASP A 45 -2.81 0.87 18.29
N LEU A 46 -3.28 -0.34 17.91
CA LEU A 46 -3.65 -1.50 18.75
C LEU A 46 -2.54 -1.87 19.74
N LEU A 47 -1.38 -1.29 19.49
CA LEU A 47 -0.08 -1.61 20.00
C LEU A 47 0.52 -0.51 20.90
N LYS A 48 -0.09 0.68 20.96
CA LYS A 48 0.33 1.76 21.88
C LYS A 48 -0.69 2.10 22.95
N ARG A 49 -1.94 1.64 22.82
CA ARG A 49 -2.98 2.00 23.80
C ARG A 49 -2.82 1.28 25.13
N ASP A 50 -2.26 0.07 25.13
CA ASP A 50 -2.27 -0.82 26.30
C ASP A 50 -0.88 -1.35 26.73
N PHE A 51 0.22 -1.05 26.00
CA PHE A 51 1.56 -1.60 26.29
C PHE A 51 2.66 -0.52 26.27
N ASN A 52 3.50 -0.51 27.31
CA ASN A 52 4.59 0.47 27.48
C ASN A 52 5.88 0.08 26.72
N SER A 53 6.02 -1.17 26.28
CA SER A 53 7.19 -1.69 25.57
C SER A 53 6.80 -2.45 24.30
N ASP A 54 7.59 -2.28 23.23
CA ASP A 54 7.42 -2.98 21.96
C ASP A 54 7.58 -4.52 22.10
N GLU A 55 8.26 -4.99 23.16
CA GLU A 55 8.55 -6.41 23.43
C GLU A 55 7.34 -7.14 24.05
N GLU A 56 6.70 -6.52 25.05
CA GLU A 56 5.51 -7.02 25.74
C GLU A 56 4.33 -7.24 24.78
N ARG A 57 4.29 -6.36 23.79
CA ARG A 57 3.32 -6.32 22.73
C ARG A 57 3.50 -7.42 21.68
N ALA A 58 4.75 -7.73 21.32
CA ALA A 58 5.04 -8.84 20.44
C ALA A 58 4.64 -10.17 21.10
N ASN A 59 4.87 -10.30 22.41
CA ASN A 59 4.48 -11.48 23.19
C ASN A 59 2.95 -11.65 23.29
N HIS A 60 2.19 -10.57 23.50
CA HIS A 60 0.73 -10.65 23.56
C HIS A 60 0.10 -11.06 22.21
N VAL A 61 0.61 -10.51 21.10
CA VAL A 61 0.18 -10.91 19.76
C VAL A 61 0.52 -12.38 19.53
N LEU A 62 1.74 -12.82 19.87
CA LEU A 62 2.17 -14.22 19.75
C LEU A 62 1.24 -15.16 20.51
N GLU A 63 0.94 -14.89 21.79
CA GLU A 63 0.02 -15.70 22.59
C GLU A 63 -1.34 -15.89 21.91
N GLN A 64 -1.93 -14.82 21.36
CA GLN A 64 -3.24 -14.89 20.67
C GLN A 64 -3.23 -15.69 19.36
N ILE A 65 -2.09 -15.83 18.67
CA ILE A 65 -2.00 -16.64 17.44
C ILE A 65 -1.63 -18.09 17.72
N THR A 66 -0.97 -18.39 18.85
CA THR A 66 -0.63 -19.77 19.25
C THR A 66 -1.70 -20.45 20.09
N HIS A 67 -2.66 -19.71 20.66
CA HIS A 67 -3.82 -20.29 21.33
C HIS A 67 -5.05 -20.21 20.41
N PRO A 68 -5.55 -21.35 19.86
CA PRO A 68 -6.74 -21.40 19.01
C PRO A 68 -8.05 -21.13 19.77
#